data_AF-A0A1B6GM85-F1
#
_entry.id   AF-A0A1B6GM85-F1
#
_cell.length_a   1.000
_cell.length_b   1.000
_cell.length_c   1.000
_cell.angle_alpha   90.00
_cell.angle_beta   90.00
_cell.angle_gamma   90.00
#
_symmetry.space_group_name_H-M   'P 1'
#
loop_
_entity.id
_entity.type
_entity.pdbx_description
1 polymer ?
#
loop_
_entity_poly.entity_id
_entity_poly.type
_entity_poly.pdbx_seq_one_letter_code
_entity_poly.pdbx_strand_id
1 'polypeptide(L)'
;KTMAKMKKMRVNLKMSLVCLSLAAAFVTLSVWTRCGGDLRSLAQRLRDTQGDDQDGQNEHSGNEGQGFEELDCNINGEYTIGCRREGEEVYLPFSFLHKYFEVYGKLATYDGYERFEWSHSYSKVYYPKSRYEPRGVFLYFENYNVELRERVKCISAIEGVPVSTQWESQGYFYPTQIAQFGLSHYSKNLTEPEPRRKVLEDGSSVTP
;
A
#
# COMPACT_ATOMS: atom_id res chain seq x y z
N LYS A 1 23.50 42.79 38.80
CA LYS A 1 22.17 42.15 38.77
C LYS A 1 21.13 43.25 38.94
N THR A 2 20.58 43.75 37.84
CA THR A 2 19.63 44.89 37.89
C THR A 2 18.39 44.46 37.12
N MET A 3 17.33 44.18 37.89
CA MET A 3 16.04 43.68 37.42
C MET A 3 15.39 44.69 36.45
N ALA A 4 15.00 44.22 35.27
CA ALA A 4 14.15 44.96 34.36
C ALA A 4 12.77 45.15 35.01
N LYS A 5 12.45 46.40 35.34
CA LYS A 5 11.18 46.82 35.92
C LYS A 5 10.11 46.73 34.84
N MET A 6 9.35 45.63 34.82
CA MET A 6 8.26 45.42 33.87
C MET A 6 7.16 46.46 34.15
N LYS A 7 7.05 47.46 33.26
CA LYS A 7 6.04 48.52 33.32
C LYS A 7 4.68 47.88 33.05
N LYS A 8 3.90 47.63 34.11
CA LYS A 8 2.52 47.12 33.99
C LYS A 8 1.66 48.21 33.36
N MET A 9 1.51 48.17 32.04
CA MET A 9 0.65 49.06 31.28
C MET A 9 -0.80 48.71 31.65
N ARG A 10 -1.55 49.68 32.19
CA ARG A 10 -3.00 49.53 32.41
C ARG A 10 -3.67 49.60 31.04
N VAL A 11 -3.70 48.47 30.34
CA VAL A 11 -4.36 48.36 29.04
C VAL A 11 -5.86 48.46 29.26
N ASN A 12 -6.50 49.44 28.63
CA ASN A 12 -7.95 49.60 28.70
C ASN A 12 -8.60 48.38 28.03
N LEU A 13 -9.36 47.58 28.79
CA LEU A 13 -9.94 46.31 28.34
C LEU A 13 -10.77 46.47 27.06
N LYS A 14 -11.46 47.61 26.91
CA LYS A 14 -12.20 47.95 25.70
C LYS A 14 -11.28 48.06 24.47
N MET A 15 -10.08 48.58 24.66
CA MET A 15 -9.11 48.72 23.57
C MET A 15 -8.38 47.41 23.25
N SER A 16 -8.16 46.56 24.27
CA SER A 16 -7.69 45.19 24.03
C SER A 16 -8.71 44.35 23.26
N LEU A 17 -10.00 44.50 23.55
CA LEU A 17 -11.09 43.81 22.85
C LEU A 17 -11.19 44.25 21.38
N VAL A 18 -11.04 45.54 21.11
CA VAL A 18 -11.04 46.08 19.74
C VAL A 18 -9.83 45.59 18.95
N CYS A 19 -8.64 45.54 19.56
CA CYS A 19 -7.46 45.00 18.89
C CYS A 19 -7.61 43.51 18.58
N LEU A 20 -8.19 42.72 19.50
CA LEU A 20 -8.43 41.29 19.29
C LEU A 20 -9.49 41.04 18.22
N SER A 21 -10.56 41.84 18.16
CA SER A 21 -11.57 41.70 17.11
C SER A 21 -11.04 42.07 15.73
N LEU A 22 -10.21 43.13 15.64
CA LEU A 22 -9.53 43.49 14.39
C LEU A 22 -8.53 42.42 13.94
N ALA A 23 -7.76 41.85 14.88
CA ALA A 23 -6.84 40.76 14.58
C ALA A 23 -7.59 39.51 14.09
N ALA A 24 -8.70 39.14 14.74
CA ALA A 24 -9.53 38.02 14.31
C ALA A 24 -10.12 38.27 12.91
N ALA A 25 -10.63 39.47 12.64
CA ALA A 25 -11.14 39.85 11.32
C ALA A 25 -10.05 39.76 10.24
N PHE A 26 -8.82 40.19 10.54
CA PHE A 26 -7.69 40.12 9.62
C PHE A 26 -7.26 38.68 9.34
N VAL A 27 -7.23 37.83 10.37
CA VAL A 27 -6.94 36.40 10.22
C VAL A 27 -8.03 35.74 9.37
N THR A 28 -9.31 36.00 9.63
CA THR A 28 -10.40 35.46 8.80
C THR A 28 -10.32 35.94 7.36
N LEU A 29 -9.98 37.22 7.11
CA LEU A 29 -9.82 37.76 5.77
C LEU A 29 -8.63 37.10 5.04
N SER A 30 -7.52 36.87 5.76
CA SER A 30 -6.33 36.23 5.22
C SER A 30 -6.51 34.73 4.94
N VAL A 31 -7.34 34.04 5.73
CA VAL A 31 -7.75 32.66 5.45
C VAL A 31 -8.71 32.63 4.26
N TRP A 32 -9.61 33.61 4.14
CA TRP A 32 -10.47 33.76 2.96
C TRP A 32 -9.67 34.04 1.69
N THR A 33 -8.62 34.86 1.72
CA THR A 33 -7.77 35.09 0.53
C THR A 33 -6.82 33.93 0.23
N ARG A 34 -6.48 33.08 1.21
CA ARG A 34 -5.69 31.85 0.98
C ARG A 34 -6.52 30.63 0.58
N CYS A 35 -7.77 30.53 1.02
CA CYS A 35 -8.69 29.42 0.71
C CYS A 35 -9.75 29.78 -0.35
N GLY A 36 -9.89 31.05 -0.74
CA GLY A 36 -10.75 31.51 -1.82
C GLY A 36 -10.04 31.40 -3.18
N GLY A 37 -10.01 30.19 -3.74
CA GLY A 37 -9.49 29.90 -5.08
C GLY A 37 -10.27 30.56 -6.23
N ASP A 38 -11.40 31.22 -5.96
CA ASP A 38 -12.30 31.76 -7.00
C ASP A 38 -11.85 33.08 -7.64
N LEU A 39 -11.00 33.88 -6.98
CA LEU A 39 -10.53 35.14 -7.57
C LEU A 39 -9.45 34.95 -8.64
N ARG A 40 -8.67 33.86 -8.55
CA ARG A 40 -7.74 33.50 -9.63
C ARG A 40 -8.49 33.02 -10.87
N SER A 41 -9.61 32.32 -10.71
CA SER A 41 -10.44 31.90 -11.86
C SER A 41 -11.12 33.08 -12.55
N LEU A 42 -11.53 34.12 -11.80
CA LEU A 42 -12.06 35.36 -12.38
C LEU A 42 -10.97 36.17 -13.12
N ALA A 43 -9.77 36.26 -12.54
CA ALA A 43 -8.64 36.93 -13.19
C ALA A 43 -8.18 36.22 -14.47
N GLN A 44 -8.31 34.88 -14.52
CA GLN A 44 -8.05 34.09 -15.72
C GLN A 44 -9.15 34.30 -16.77
N ARG A 45 -10.43 34.32 -16.37
CA ARG A 45 -11.58 34.60 -17.27
C ARG A 45 -11.58 36.01 -17.85
N LEU A 46 -11.10 37.01 -17.11
CA LEU A 46 -10.95 38.38 -17.61
C LEU A 46 -9.74 38.54 -18.54
N ARG A 47 -8.78 37.62 -18.48
CA ARG A 47 -7.59 37.63 -19.35
C ARG A 47 -7.86 36.96 -20.70
N ASP A 48 -8.78 35.98 -20.73
CA ASP A 48 -9.25 35.32 -21.96
C ASP A 48 -10.20 36.19 -22.81
N THR A 49 -10.74 37.28 -22.26
CA THR A 49 -11.64 38.19 -23.02
C THR A 49 -10.90 39.27 -23.80
N GLN A 50 -9.56 39.29 -23.78
CA GLN A 50 -8.75 40.33 -24.41
C GLN A 50 -7.53 39.75 -25.15
N GLY A 51 -7.79 38.78 -26.03
CA GLY A 51 -6.82 38.25 -26.99
C GLY A 51 -7.52 37.96 -28.32
N ASP A 52 -7.70 39.00 -29.13
CA ASP A 52 -8.22 38.91 -30.49
C ASP A 52 -7.07 38.65 -31.48
N ASP A 53 -7.42 37.94 -32.56
CA ASP A 53 -6.70 37.75 -33.83
C ASP A 53 -5.40 36.92 -33.89
N GLN A 54 -5.52 35.63 -34.24
CA GLN A 54 -5.13 35.14 -35.59
C GLN A 54 -5.46 33.65 -35.80
N ASP A 55 -6.35 33.43 -36.77
CA ASP A 55 -6.45 32.35 -37.77
C ASP A 55 -5.83 30.98 -37.48
N GLY A 56 -6.68 29.96 -37.47
CA GLY A 56 -6.29 28.55 -37.35
C GLY A 56 -7.52 27.66 -37.18
N GLN A 57 -8.19 27.37 -38.31
CA GLN A 57 -9.25 26.37 -38.39
C GLN A 57 -8.80 25.04 -37.75
N ASN A 58 -9.47 24.64 -36.68
CA ASN A 58 -9.73 23.24 -36.38
C ASN A 58 -11.06 23.16 -35.65
N GLU A 59 -12.10 22.82 -36.43
CA GLU A 59 -13.34 22.30 -35.90
C GLU A 59 -13.02 21.01 -35.13
N HIS A 60 -12.92 21.10 -33.80
CA HIS A 60 -13.21 19.95 -32.96
C HIS A 60 -14.48 20.27 -32.18
N SER A 61 -15.57 19.68 -32.69
CA SER A 61 -16.89 19.69 -32.08
C SER A 61 -16.80 19.55 -30.56
N GLY A 62 -17.22 20.61 -29.87
CA GLY A 62 -17.55 20.55 -28.47
C GLY A 62 -18.66 19.54 -28.25
N ASN A 63 -18.29 18.37 -27.76
CA ASN A 63 -19.16 17.59 -26.92
C ASN A 63 -18.75 17.91 -25.49
N GLU A 64 -19.25 19.03 -24.95
CA GLU A 64 -19.23 19.30 -23.50
C GLU A 64 -20.20 18.32 -22.79
N GLY A 65 -19.90 17.04 -22.92
CA GLY A 65 -20.54 15.95 -22.21
C GLY A 65 -19.47 15.31 -21.36
N GLN A 66 -19.66 15.36 -20.04
CA GLN A 66 -18.91 14.63 -19.02
C GLN A 66 -18.60 13.20 -19.50
N GLY A 67 -17.44 13.01 -20.10
CA GLY A 67 -17.09 11.81 -20.85
C GLY A 67 -15.63 11.47 -20.62
N PHE A 68 -15.36 10.16 -20.60
CA PHE A 68 -14.00 9.65 -20.50
C PHE A 68 -13.24 9.94 -21.79
N GLU A 69 -12.21 10.77 -21.70
CA GLU A 69 -11.29 11.08 -22.79
C GLU A 69 -10.00 10.26 -22.64
N GLU A 70 -9.47 9.73 -23.73
CA GLU A 70 -8.12 9.15 -23.73
C GLU A 70 -7.09 10.25 -23.98
N LEU A 71 -5.95 10.20 -23.29
CA LEU A 71 -4.84 11.13 -23.48
C LEU A 71 -3.49 10.45 -23.28
N ASP A 72 -2.44 11.11 -23.77
CA ASP A 72 -1.05 10.72 -23.59
C ASP A 72 -0.45 11.34 -22.32
N CYS A 73 0.07 10.50 -21.43
CA CYS A 73 0.85 10.94 -20.27
C CYS A 73 2.35 10.78 -20.52
N ASN A 74 3.07 11.90 -20.55
CA ASN A 74 4.53 11.91 -20.61
C ASN A 74 5.12 11.64 -19.22
N ILE A 75 5.83 10.52 -19.06
CA ILE A 75 6.49 10.13 -17.81
C ILE A 75 7.93 10.66 -17.81
N ASN A 76 8.17 11.71 -17.03
CA ASN A 76 9.48 12.34 -16.82
C ASN A 76 10.23 12.81 -18.09
N GLY A 77 9.58 12.91 -19.24
CA GLY A 77 10.22 13.24 -20.52
C GLY A 77 10.83 12.05 -21.26
N GLU A 78 10.66 10.82 -20.77
CA GLU A 78 11.36 9.64 -21.30
C GLU A 78 10.47 8.79 -22.22
N TYR A 79 9.24 8.52 -21.79
CA TYR A 79 8.28 7.72 -22.54
C TYR A 79 6.85 8.16 -22.25
N THR A 80 5.94 7.79 -23.14
CA THR A 80 4.53 8.10 -23.04
C THR A 80 3.72 6.85 -22.72
N ILE A 81 2.67 6.99 -21.91
CA ILE A 81 1.69 5.95 -21.64
C ILE A 81 0.27 6.46 -21.92
N GLY A 82 -0.64 5.55 -22.25
CA GLY A 82 -2.06 5.87 -22.40
C GLY A 82 -2.73 6.09 -21.04
N CYS A 83 -3.42 7.22 -20.90
CA CYS A 83 -4.14 7.65 -19.71
C CYS A 83 -5.61 7.92 -20.03
N ARG A 84 -6.41 8.17 -19.00
CA ARG A 84 -7.79 8.64 -19.14
C ARG A 84 -7.99 9.95 -18.40
N ARG A 85 -8.83 10.84 -18.92
CA ARG A 85 -9.25 12.07 -18.26
C ARG A 85 -10.77 12.10 -18.14
N GLU A 86 -11.26 12.55 -17.01
CA GLU A 86 -12.68 12.84 -16.77
C GLU A 86 -12.77 14.25 -16.16
N GLY A 87 -13.16 15.24 -16.97
CA GLY A 87 -13.08 16.65 -16.55
C GLY A 87 -11.64 17.09 -16.29
N GLU A 88 -11.32 17.42 -15.04
CA GLU A 88 -9.96 17.83 -14.62
C GLU A 88 -9.12 16.68 -14.03
N GLU A 89 -9.73 15.53 -13.73
CA GLU A 89 -9.04 14.39 -13.10
C GLU A 89 -8.35 13.51 -14.17
N VAL A 90 -7.10 13.13 -13.91
CA VAL A 90 -6.32 12.24 -14.79
C VAL A 90 -6.10 10.90 -14.11
N TYR A 91 -6.57 9.84 -14.73
CA TYR A 91 -6.41 8.46 -14.29
C TYR A 91 -5.25 7.80 -15.03
N LEU A 92 -4.34 7.23 -14.24
CA LEU A 92 -3.18 6.46 -14.70
C LEU A 92 -3.50 4.96 -14.69
N PRO A 93 -3.03 4.19 -15.68
CA PRO A 93 -3.27 2.75 -15.70
C PRO A 93 -2.50 2.05 -14.57
N PHE A 94 -3.15 1.15 -13.84
CA PHE A 94 -2.51 0.43 -12.74
C PHE A 94 -1.33 -0.44 -13.19
N SER A 95 -1.32 -0.92 -14.43
CA SER A 95 -0.18 -1.66 -15.00
C SER A 95 1.13 -0.85 -15.01
N PHE A 96 1.02 0.48 -15.16
CA PHE A 96 2.14 1.40 -15.00
C PHE A 96 2.47 1.58 -13.52
N LEU A 97 1.49 1.92 -12.68
CA LEU A 97 1.69 2.17 -11.25
C LEU A 97 2.35 0.97 -10.55
N HIS A 98 1.90 -0.25 -10.85
CA HIS A 98 2.43 -1.51 -10.32
C HIS A 98 3.94 -1.65 -10.53
N LYS A 99 4.42 -1.34 -11.73
CA LYS A 99 5.84 -1.48 -12.11
C LYS A 99 6.66 -0.28 -11.66
N TYR A 100 6.12 0.92 -11.80
CA TYR A 100 6.83 2.17 -11.53
C TYR A 100 7.02 2.42 -10.03
N PHE A 101 6.01 2.10 -9.21
CA PHE A 101 6.06 2.30 -7.75
C PHE A 101 6.23 1.00 -6.95
N GLU A 102 6.36 -0.15 -7.62
CA GLU A 102 6.49 -1.47 -6.98
C GLU A 102 5.35 -1.80 -5.98
N VAL A 103 4.13 -1.38 -6.33
CA VAL A 103 2.90 -1.58 -5.53
C VAL A 103 2.06 -2.70 -6.10
N TYR A 104 1.21 -3.33 -5.29
CA TYR A 104 0.46 -4.52 -5.68
C TYR A 104 -1.04 -4.23 -5.73
N GLY A 105 -1.74 -4.96 -6.60
CA GLY A 105 -3.18 -4.91 -6.61
C GLY A 105 -3.79 -6.02 -7.45
N LYS A 106 -5.06 -6.33 -7.15
CA LYS A 106 -5.82 -7.38 -7.82
C LYS A 106 -7.31 -7.05 -7.80
N LEU A 107 -8.04 -7.56 -8.77
CA LEU A 107 -9.50 -7.59 -8.72
C LEU A 107 -9.95 -8.77 -7.85
N ALA A 108 -10.83 -8.50 -6.91
CA ALA A 108 -11.46 -9.49 -6.04
C ALA A 108 -12.98 -9.34 -6.12
N THR A 109 -13.68 -10.47 -6.20
CA THR A 109 -15.14 -10.51 -6.27
C THR A 109 -15.69 -10.79 -4.88
N TYR A 110 -16.57 -9.91 -4.39
CA TYR A 110 -17.28 -10.04 -3.12
C TYR A 110 -18.76 -9.85 -3.35
N ASP A 111 -19.58 -10.82 -2.91
CA ASP A 111 -21.05 -10.73 -2.94
C ASP A 111 -21.62 -10.28 -4.30
N GLY A 112 -21.01 -10.73 -5.40
CA GLY A 112 -21.42 -10.40 -6.78
C GLY A 112 -20.87 -9.10 -7.36
N TYR A 113 -20.07 -8.33 -6.61
CA TYR A 113 -19.42 -7.11 -7.09
C TYR A 113 -17.89 -7.26 -7.14
N GLU A 114 -17.27 -6.67 -8.16
CA GLU A 114 -15.82 -6.61 -8.26
C GLU A 114 -15.26 -5.37 -7.55
N ARG A 115 -14.17 -5.57 -6.81
CA ARG A 115 -13.43 -4.52 -6.14
C ARG A 115 -11.95 -4.66 -6.46
N PHE A 116 -11.31 -3.55 -6.79
CA PHE A 116 -9.85 -3.51 -6.88
C PHE A 116 -9.25 -3.34 -5.49
N GLU A 117 -8.45 -4.31 -5.05
CA GLU A 117 -7.71 -4.27 -3.81
C GLU A 117 -6.29 -3.75 -4.07
N TRP A 118 -5.97 -2.60 -3.51
CA TRP A 118 -4.62 -2.02 -3.55
C TRP A 118 -3.84 -2.39 -2.28
N SER A 119 -2.58 -2.76 -2.43
CA SER A 119 -1.65 -2.94 -1.32
C SER A 119 -0.27 -2.39 -1.65
N HIS A 120 0.32 -1.66 -0.70
CA HIS A 120 1.69 -1.18 -0.84
C HIS A 120 2.74 -2.31 -0.70
N SER A 121 2.37 -3.45 -0.10
CA SER A 121 3.28 -4.59 0.13
C SER A 121 2.53 -5.92 0.12
N TYR A 122 3.23 -7.04 -0.12
CA TYR A 122 2.63 -8.37 -0.23
C TYR A 122 2.66 -9.20 1.06
N SER A 123 3.59 -8.93 1.98
CA SER A 123 3.78 -9.73 3.20
C SER A 123 2.96 -9.21 4.38
N LYS A 124 2.54 -10.13 5.26
CA LYS A 124 1.85 -9.81 6.50
C LYS A 124 2.76 -10.03 7.71
N VAL A 125 2.64 -9.16 8.70
CA VAL A 125 3.31 -9.32 9.99
C VAL A 125 2.59 -10.38 10.80
N TYR A 126 3.34 -11.34 11.34
CA TYR A 126 2.82 -12.27 12.33
C TYR A 126 2.79 -11.60 13.70
N TYR A 127 1.62 -11.59 14.35
CA TYR A 127 1.46 -11.07 15.70
C TYR A 127 1.68 -12.20 16.72
N PRO A 128 2.71 -12.13 17.57
CA PRO A 128 2.99 -13.17 18.55
C PRO A 128 1.84 -13.33 19.56
N LYS A 129 1.40 -14.57 19.78
CA LYS A 129 0.32 -14.91 20.73
C LYS A 129 0.77 -14.84 22.19
N SER A 130 2.06 -15.04 22.44
CA SER A 130 2.68 -15.06 23.77
C SER A 130 4.17 -14.70 23.68
N ARG A 131 4.85 -14.62 24.83
CA ARG A 131 6.30 -14.48 24.89
C ARG A 131 6.99 -15.71 24.29
N TYR A 132 8.06 -15.50 23.54
CA TYR A 132 8.82 -16.60 22.94
C TYR A 132 9.40 -17.55 23.99
N GLU A 133 9.21 -18.85 23.77
CA GLU A 133 9.78 -19.94 24.54
C GLU A 133 10.56 -20.88 23.61
N PRO A 134 11.78 -21.32 23.97
CA PRO A 134 12.57 -22.21 23.11
C PRO A 134 11.94 -23.57 22.83
N ARG A 135 10.99 -24.01 23.66
CA ARG A 135 10.22 -25.25 23.50
C ARG A 135 8.83 -25.03 22.89
N GLY A 136 8.50 -23.78 22.54
CA GLY A 136 7.25 -23.42 21.89
C GLY A 136 7.39 -23.35 20.38
N VAL A 137 6.35 -22.82 19.72
CA VAL A 137 6.36 -22.54 18.28
C VAL A 137 7.56 -21.68 17.90
N PHE A 138 8.23 -22.04 16.78
CA PHE A 138 9.36 -21.28 16.28
C PHE A 138 8.85 -20.07 15.48
N LEU A 139 8.71 -18.93 16.15
CA LEU A 139 8.24 -17.67 15.55
C LEU A 139 6.89 -17.86 14.84
N TYR A 140 6.89 -17.76 13.50
CA TYR A 140 5.69 -17.88 12.65
C TYR A 140 5.76 -19.10 11.73
N PHE A 141 6.66 -20.06 12.02
CA PHE A 141 6.91 -21.23 11.18
C PHE A 141 5.74 -22.23 11.19
N GLU A 142 4.76 -22.07 12.07
CA GLU A 142 3.46 -22.77 11.96
C GLU A 142 2.82 -22.54 10.58
N ASN A 143 3.07 -21.39 9.94
CA ASN A 143 2.50 -21.05 8.63
C ASN A 143 3.43 -21.39 7.45
N TYR A 144 4.59 -22.00 7.70
CA TYR A 144 5.59 -22.28 6.65
C TYR A 144 5.41 -23.68 6.06
N ASN A 145 5.28 -23.72 4.73
CA ASN A 145 5.35 -24.95 3.93
C ASN A 145 6.69 -24.94 3.20
N VAL A 146 7.72 -25.50 3.83
CA VAL A 146 9.10 -25.44 3.30
C VAL A 146 9.21 -26.30 2.05
N GLU A 147 8.61 -27.48 2.10
CA GLU A 147 8.51 -28.52 1.08
C GLU A 147 7.82 -28.08 -0.23
N LEU A 148 6.98 -27.04 -0.19
CA LEU A 148 6.29 -26.50 -1.37
C LEU A 148 7.08 -25.42 -2.12
N ARG A 149 8.24 -25.01 -1.61
CA ARG A 149 9.07 -24.00 -2.27
C ARG A 149 9.71 -24.60 -3.52
N GLU A 150 9.71 -23.86 -4.62
CA GLU A 150 10.28 -24.29 -5.91
C GLU A 150 11.75 -24.73 -5.83
N ARG A 151 12.51 -24.17 -4.87
CA ARG A 151 13.91 -24.55 -4.61
C ARG A 151 14.08 -25.85 -3.82
N VAL A 152 12.99 -26.51 -3.39
CA VAL A 152 13.02 -27.89 -2.88
C VAL A 152 12.85 -28.80 -4.07
N LYS A 153 13.90 -29.55 -4.41
CA LYS A 153 13.85 -30.55 -5.49
C LYS A 153 12.94 -31.73 -5.12
N CYS A 154 13.13 -32.25 -3.91
CA CYS A 154 12.38 -33.37 -3.34
C CYS A 154 12.68 -33.50 -1.84
N ILE A 155 11.95 -34.38 -1.16
CA ILE A 155 12.36 -34.94 0.13
C ILE A 155 13.16 -36.21 -0.16
N SER A 156 14.40 -36.27 0.35
CA SER A 156 15.24 -37.45 0.19
C SER A 156 14.58 -38.66 0.85
N ALA A 157 14.41 -39.75 0.11
CA ALA A 157 13.84 -40.99 0.66
C ALA A 157 14.77 -41.68 1.66
N ILE A 158 16.09 -41.47 1.53
CA ILE A 158 17.10 -42.06 2.41
C ILE A 158 17.21 -41.26 3.70
N GLU A 159 17.24 -39.92 3.59
CA GLU A 159 17.52 -39.03 4.73
C GLU A 159 16.27 -38.41 5.36
N GLY A 160 15.12 -38.46 4.67
CA GLY A 160 13.86 -37.87 5.15
C GLY A 160 13.84 -36.34 5.19
N VAL A 161 14.79 -35.65 4.55
CA VAL A 161 14.96 -34.18 4.58
C VAL A 161 15.00 -33.56 3.18
N PRO A 162 14.68 -32.27 3.03
CA PRO A 162 14.64 -31.62 1.72
C PRO A 162 16.02 -31.52 1.05
N VAL A 163 16.04 -31.74 -0.27
CA VAL A 163 17.18 -31.48 -1.17
C VAL A 163 16.96 -30.14 -1.87
N SER A 164 17.94 -29.25 -1.82
CA SER A 164 17.87 -27.90 -2.37
C SER A 164 18.42 -27.79 -3.78
N THR A 165 17.85 -26.90 -4.58
CA THR A 165 18.40 -26.46 -5.88
C THR A 165 18.70 -24.96 -5.93
N GLN A 166 18.77 -24.30 -4.76
CA GLN A 166 18.81 -22.83 -4.67
C GLN A 166 19.96 -22.16 -5.43
N TRP A 167 21.12 -22.82 -5.50
CA TRP A 167 22.32 -22.30 -6.17
C TRP A 167 22.84 -23.22 -7.27
N GLU A 168 22.41 -24.48 -7.28
CA GLU A 168 22.91 -25.53 -8.18
C GLU A 168 21.78 -26.50 -8.50
N SER A 169 21.59 -26.83 -9.77
CA SER A 169 20.48 -27.68 -10.23
C SER A 169 20.64 -29.17 -9.87
N GLN A 170 21.87 -29.61 -9.59
CA GLN A 170 22.18 -31.00 -9.25
C GLN A 170 21.47 -31.48 -7.98
N GLY A 171 21.23 -30.58 -7.03
CA GLY A 171 20.62 -30.90 -5.75
C GLY A 171 21.68 -31.11 -4.67
N TYR A 172 21.52 -30.47 -3.52
CA TYR A 172 22.39 -30.63 -2.37
C TYR A 172 21.63 -30.44 -1.05
N PHE A 173 22.17 -30.98 0.04
CA PHE A 173 21.61 -30.78 1.36
C PHE A 173 21.98 -29.38 1.87
N TYR A 174 20.98 -28.52 1.99
CA TYR A 174 21.17 -27.16 2.49
C TYR A 174 20.72 -27.05 3.96
N PRO A 175 21.66 -26.92 4.93
CA PRO A 175 21.33 -27.02 6.36
C PRO A 175 20.24 -26.05 6.82
N THR A 176 20.22 -24.81 6.30
CA THR A 176 19.19 -23.83 6.61
C THR A 176 17.80 -24.30 6.19
N GLN A 177 17.66 -24.91 5.01
CA GLN A 177 16.38 -25.43 4.53
C GLN A 177 15.93 -26.64 5.35
N ILE A 178 16.86 -27.53 5.70
CA ILE A 178 16.59 -28.71 6.53
C ILE A 178 16.12 -28.28 7.93
N ALA A 179 16.82 -27.32 8.55
CA ALA A 179 16.42 -26.77 9.84
C ALA A 179 15.04 -26.09 9.77
N GLN A 180 14.78 -25.29 8.72
CA GLN A 180 13.47 -24.66 8.53
C GLN A 180 12.35 -25.69 8.38
N PHE A 181 12.59 -26.77 7.62
CA PHE A 181 11.64 -27.87 7.45
C PHE A 181 11.30 -28.54 8.80
N GLY A 182 12.32 -28.87 9.59
CA GLY A 182 12.11 -29.44 10.93
C GLY A 182 11.35 -28.48 11.86
N LEU A 183 11.75 -27.21 11.92
CA LEU A 183 11.13 -26.20 12.77
C LEU A 183 9.68 -25.88 12.38
N SER A 184 9.34 -25.93 11.08
CA SER A 184 7.95 -25.77 10.64
C SER A 184 7.08 -26.97 11.01
N HIS A 185 7.57 -28.20 10.81
CA HIS A 185 6.82 -29.40 11.21
C HIS A 185 6.68 -29.48 12.74
N TYR A 186 7.72 -29.12 13.50
CA TYR A 186 7.65 -29.02 14.95
C TYR A 186 6.59 -28.01 15.40
N SER A 187 6.56 -26.84 14.78
CA SER A 187 5.59 -25.79 15.09
C SER A 187 4.15 -26.23 14.77
N LYS A 188 3.92 -26.84 13.61
CA LYS A 188 2.61 -27.40 13.20
C LYS A 188 2.13 -28.50 14.14
N ASN A 189 3.03 -29.37 14.60
CA ASN A 189 2.68 -30.42 15.57
C ASN A 189 2.14 -29.85 16.90
N LEU A 190 2.50 -28.62 17.27
CA LEU A 190 2.00 -27.95 18.47
C LEU A 190 0.69 -27.19 18.25
N THR A 191 0.30 -26.91 17.01
CA THR A 191 -0.77 -25.94 16.69
C THR A 191 -1.90 -26.52 15.84
N GLU A 192 -1.61 -27.55 15.05
CA GLU A 192 -2.60 -28.27 14.24
C GLU A 192 -3.31 -29.35 15.08
N PRO A 193 -4.56 -29.71 14.74
CA PRO A 193 -5.25 -30.82 15.38
C PRO A 193 -4.56 -32.16 15.10
N GLU A 194 -4.77 -33.15 15.97
CA GLU A 194 -4.20 -34.48 15.78
C GLU A 194 -4.64 -35.10 14.44
N PRO A 195 -3.71 -35.70 13.67
CA PRO A 195 -4.03 -36.29 12.39
C PRO A 195 -4.86 -37.57 12.56
N ARG A 196 -5.82 -37.78 11.65
CA ARG A 196 -6.56 -39.05 11.58
C ARG A 196 -5.62 -40.18 11.15
N ARG A 197 -5.43 -41.18 12.01
CA ARG A 197 -4.61 -42.36 11.73
C ARG A 197 -5.48 -43.56 11.36
N LYS A 198 -5.14 -44.22 10.26
CA LYS A 198 -5.74 -45.50 9.86
C LYS A 198 -4.61 -46.53 9.76
N VAL A 199 -4.60 -47.50 10.66
CA VAL A 199 -3.67 -48.62 10.62
C VAL A 199 -4.27 -49.66 9.66
N LEU A 200 -3.47 -50.12 8.70
CA LEU A 200 -3.91 -51.12 7.71
C LEU A 200 -3.46 -52.53 8.09
N GLU A 201 -2.29 -52.64 8.72
CA GLU A 201 -1.67 -53.89 9.15
C GLU A 201 -0.84 -53.57 10.40
N ASP A 202 -1.02 -54.33 11.48
CA ASP A 202 -0.29 -54.16 12.74
C ASP A 202 0.50 -55.42 13.16
N GLY A 203 0.45 -56.49 12.36
CA GLY A 203 1.15 -57.74 12.63
C GLY A 203 0.67 -58.46 13.90
N SER A 204 -0.42 -58.01 14.51
CA SER A 204 -1.00 -58.67 15.66
C SER A 204 -1.76 -59.92 15.21
N SER A 205 -1.58 -61.02 15.93
CA SER A 205 -2.34 -62.25 15.69
C SER A 205 -3.79 -62.17 16.20
N VAL A 206 -4.24 -61.00 16.65
CA VAL A 206 -5.56 -60.78 17.22
C VAL A 206 -6.49 -60.36 16.09
N THR A 207 -7.28 -61.32 15.62
CA THR A 207 -8.38 -61.04 14.69
C THR A 207 -9.38 -60.05 15.33
N PRO A 208 -9.89 -59.05 14.57
CA PRO A 208 -10.91 -58.13 15.04
C PRO A 208 -12.24 -58.81 15.39
#